data_AF-A0A6N8FEK1-F1
#
_entry.id   AF-A0A6N8FEK1-F1
#
_cell.length_a   1.000
_cell.length_b   1.000
_cell.length_c   1.000
_cell.angle_alpha   90.00
_cell.angle_beta   90.00
_cell.angle_gamma   90.00
#
_symmetry.space_group_name_H-M   'P 1'
#
loop_
_entity.id
_entity.type
_entity.pdbx_description
1 polymer ?
#
loop_
_entity_poly.entity_id
_entity_poly.type
_entity_poly.pdbx_seq_one_letter_code
_entity_poly.pdbx_strand_id
1 'polypeptide(L)'
;MKNKKLLLSIITLGFLAILAIFGTLKQSSIYDFPVPIIAKVDEEYSDDSLSYRFNGINRVYVQHVKLFGWKEVERLGSQGIFEKDGKRIALTTYKDGFDISAVNE
;
A
#
# COMPACT_ATOMS: atom_id res chain seq x y z
N MET A 1 13.94 -39.44 -0.41
CA MET A 1 12.72 -38.80 -0.98
C MET A 1 12.01 -37.84 -0.02
N LYS A 2 11.92 -38.11 1.29
CA LYS A 2 11.28 -37.20 2.28
C LYS A 2 11.88 -35.77 2.28
N ASN A 3 13.20 -35.66 2.22
CA ASN A 3 13.89 -34.36 2.30
C ASN A 3 13.66 -33.49 1.04
N LYS A 4 13.54 -34.11 -0.14
CA LYS A 4 13.20 -33.41 -1.40
C LYS A 4 11.76 -32.89 -1.38
N LYS A 5 10.81 -33.67 -0.83
CA LYS A 5 9.41 -33.24 -0.67
C LYS A 5 9.27 -32.11 0.35
N LEU A 6 9.98 -32.19 1.48
CA LEU A 6 10.00 -31.14 2.51
C LEU A 6 10.56 -29.82 1.96
N LEU A 7 11.69 -29.87 1.24
CA LEU A 7 12.29 -28.69 0.62
C LEU A 7 11.34 -28.04 -0.39
N LEU A 8 10.66 -28.85 -1.20
CA LEU A 8 9.66 -28.37 -2.16
C LEU A 8 8.48 -27.70 -1.43
N SER A 9 7.98 -28.29 -0.33
CA SER A 9 6.92 -27.68 0.49
C SER A 9 7.33 -26.33 1.08
N ILE A 10 8.58 -26.19 1.56
CA ILE A 10 9.09 -24.93 2.11
C ILE A 10 9.18 -23.86 1.02
N ILE A 11 9.69 -24.20 -0.16
CA ILE A 11 9.77 -23.28 -1.30
C ILE A 11 8.37 -22.83 -1.73
N THR A 12 7.44 -23.78 -1.86
CA THR A 12 6.04 -23.47 -2.22
C THR A 12 5.39 -22.57 -1.19
N LEU A 13 5.58 -22.83 0.11
CA LEU A 13 5.03 -22.01 1.18
C LEU A 13 5.65 -20.60 1.19
N GLY A 14 6.96 -20.49 0.97
CA GLY A 14 7.65 -19.21 0.84
C GLY A 14 7.15 -18.42 -0.37
N PHE A 15 6.93 -19.08 -1.51
CA PHE A 15 6.39 -18.45 -2.71
C PHE A 15 4.94 -17.97 -2.50
N LEU A 16 4.10 -18.77 -1.85
CA LEU A 16 2.74 -18.38 -1.43
C LEU A 16 2.75 -17.17 -0.49
N ALA A 17 3.70 -17.12 0.46
CA ALA A 17 3.83 -15.98 1.37
C ALA A 17 4.23 -14.70 0.63
N ILE A 18 5.13 -14.78 -0.35
CA ILE A 18 5.52 -13.65 -1.20
C ILE A 18 4.30 -13.17 -2.01
N LEU A 19 3.58 -14.08 -2.67
CA LEU A 19 2.36 -13.74 -3.40
C LEU A 19 1.29 -13.11 -2.50
N ALA A 20 1.15 -13.58 -1.26
CA ALA A 20 0.21 -13.02 -0.30
C ALA A 20 0.60 -11.61 0.18
N ILE A 21 1.89 -11.26 0.18
CA ILE A 21 2.34 -9.90 0.54
C ILE A 21 2.16 -8.96 -0.66
N PHE A 22 2.72 -9.32 -1.82
CA PHE A 22 2.78 -8.44 -2.99
C PHE A 22 1.49 -8.43 -3.82
N GLY A 23 0.70 -9.50 -3.77
CA GLY A 23 -0.57 -9.62 -4.50
C GLY A 23 -1.76 -8.93 -3.83
N THR A 24 -1.53 -8.07 -2.82
CA THR A 24 -2.61 -7.39 -2.08
C THR A 24 -2.80 -5.93 -2.47
N LEU A 25 -1.92 -5.37 -3.30
CA LEU A 25 -1.94 -3.97 -3.71
C LEU A 25 -2.19 -3.83 -5.22
N LYS A 26 -2.90 -2.78 -5.60
CA LYS A 26 -3.03 -2.27 -6.98
C LYS A 26 -2.46 -0.86 -7.03
N GLN A 27 -2.13 -0.38 -8.22
CA GLN A 27 -1.73 1.02 -8.42
C GLN A 27 -2.98 1.91 -8.47
N SER A 28 -2.92 3.07 -7.83
CA SER A 28 -3.90 4.15 -8.00
C SER A 28 -3.55 4.99 -9.24
N SER A 29 -4.49 5.85 -9.66
CA SER A 29 -4.25 6.83 -10.73
C SER A 29 -3.28 7.95 -10.31
N ILE A 30 -3.16 8.22 -9.01
CA ILE A 30 -2.28 9.27 -8.48
C ILE A 30 -0.88 8.68 -8.30
N TYR A 31 0.03 9.05 -9.21
CA TYR A 31 1.46 8.68 -9.18
C TYR A 31 1.74 7.18 -9.02
N ASP A 32 0.83 6.32 -9.48
CA ASP A 32 0.92 4.85 -9.34
C ASP A 32 1.06 4.38 -7.89
N PHE A 33 0.48 5.12 -6.94
CA PHE A 33 0.61 4.82 -5.51
C PHE A 33 -0.05 3.49 -5.16
N PRO A 34 0.62 2.62 -4.38
CA PRO A 34 0.08 1.33 -4.05
C PRO A 34 -1.08 1.47 -3.07
N VAL A 35 -2.26 1.02 -3.46
CA VAL A 35 -3.48 0.96 -2.63
C VAL A 35 -3.94 -0.49 -2.49
N PRO A 36 -4.63 -0.89 -1.39
CA PRO A 36 -5.12 -2.25 -1.26
C PRO A 36 -6.09 -2.61 -2.39
N ILE A 37 -6.01 -3.82 -2.95
CA ILE A 37 -6.88 -4.27 -4.05
C ILE A 37 -8.36 -4.19 -3.65
N ILE A 38 -8.65 -4.57 -2.40
CA ILE A 38 -9.99 -4.56 -1.83
C ILE A 38 -10.50 -3.15 -1.47
N ALA A 39 -9.62 -2.13 -1.49
CA ALA A 39 -10.03 -0.75 -1.26
C ALA A 39 -10.86 -0.26 -2.45
N LYS A 40 -11.99 0.40 -2.13
CA LYS A 40 -12.91 0.98 -3.12
C LYS A 40 -12.80 2.49 -3.05
N VAL A 41 -12.82 3.15 -4.20
CA VAL A 41 -12.95 4.62 -4.25
C VAL A 41 -14.28 4.97 -3.60
N ASP A 42 -14.24 5.84 -2.60
CA ASP A 42 -15.43 6.35 -1.91
C ASP A 42 -15.80 7.72 -2.50
N GLU A 43 -14.82 8.62 -2.55
CA GLU A 43 -14.96 9.97 -3.09
C GLU A 43 -13.74 10.37 -3.93
N GLU A 44 -13.97 11.15 -4.98
CA GLU A 44 -12.94 11.77 -5.81
C GLU A 44 -13.06 13.28 -5.63
N TYR A 45 -12.10 13.87 -4.91
CA TYR A 45 -12.11 15.30 -4.60
C TYR A 45 -11.56 16.13 -5.76
N SER A 46 -10.59 15.57 -6.50
CA SER A 46 -9.99 16.12 -7.71
C SER A 46 -9.18 15.03 -8.42
N ASP A 47 -8.68 15.32 -9.63
CA ASP A 47 -7.79 14.40 -10.37
C ASP A 47 -6.54 13.98 -9.56
N ASP A 48 -6.12 14.82 -8.61
CA ASP A 48 -4.95 14.64 -7.75
C ASP A 48 -5.30 14.22 -6.31
N SER A 49 -6.57 13.93 -6.00
CA SER A 49 -6.99 13.53 -4.64
C SER A 49 -8.17 12.56 -4.62
N LEU A 50 -7.95 11.41 -3.97
CA LEU A 50 -8.90 10.30 -3.88
C LEU A 50 -9.06 9.81 -2.44
N SER A 51 -10.29 9.56 -2.05
CA SER A 51 -10.65 8.86 -0.82
C SER A 51 -10.98 7.40 -1.10
N TYR A 52 -10.48 6.52 -0.24
CA TYR A 52 -10.72 5.09 -0.32
C TYR A 52 -11.38 4.56 0.95
N ARG A 53 -12.47 3.82 0.75
CA ARG A 53 -13.03 2.96 1.79
C ARG A 53 -12.23 1.69 1.91
N PHE A 54 -11.75 1.40 3.11
CA PHE A 54 -10.91 0.24 3.38
C PHE A 54 -11.04 -0.22 4.84
N ASN A 55 -11.64 -1.40 5.02
CA ASN A 55 -11.80 -2.03 6.32
C ASN A 55 -10.63 -2.98 6.59
N GLY A 56 -9.47 -2.41 6.91
CA GLY A 56 -8.27 -3.18 7.19
C GLY A 56 -7.36 -2.52 8.22
N ILE A 57 -6.20 -3.14 8.46
CA ILE A 57 -5.24 -2.62 9.43
C ILE A 57 -4.35 -1.59 8.74
N ASN A 58 -4.66 -0.30 8.90
CA ASN A 58 -3.91 0.80 8.29
C ASN A 58 -2.40 0.75 8.57
N ARG A 59 -2.00 0.32 9.77
CA ARG A 59 -0.58 0.15 10.10
C ARG A 59 0.11 -0.87 9.20
N VAL A 60 -0.54 -1.97 8.86
CA VAL A 60 -0.01 -3.00 7.95
C VAL A 60 0.07 -2.45 6.54
N TYR A 61 -0.96 -1.76 6.09
CA TYR A 61 -0.97 -1.10 4.79
C TYR A 61 0.19 -0.09 4.64
N VAL A 62 0.41 0.77 5.62
CA VAL A 62 1.54 1.72 5.61
C VAL A 62 2.89 1.01 5.52
N GLN A 63 3.05 -0.16 6.15
CA GLN A 63 4.28 -0.96 5.99
C GLN A 63 4.40 -1.52 4.57
N HIS A 64 3.31 -1.98 3.97
CA HIS A 64 3.31 -2.42 2.57
C HIS A 64 3.70 -1.29 1.61
N VAL A 65 3.18 -0.08 1.81
CA VAL A 65 3.57 1.11 1.04
C VAL A 65 5.10 1.31 1.08
N LYS A 66 5.70 1.22 2.28
CA LYS A 66 7.15 1.34 2.46
C LYS A 66 7.93 0.23 1.77
N LEU A 67 7.46 -1.01 1.86
CA LEU A 67 8.08 -2.15 1.16
C LEU A 67 8.02 -2.01 -0.36
N PHE A 68 7.05 -1.29 -0.90
CA PHE A 68 6.92 -0.96 -2.33
C PHE A 68 7.77 0.26 -2.76
N GLY A 69 8.68 0.70 -1.89
CA GLY A 69 9.70 1.71 -2.20
C GLY A 69 9.25 3.15 -1.95
N TRP A 70 8.10 3.38 -1.34
CA TRP A 70 7.65 4.72 -0.94
C TRP A 70 8.24 5.08 0.42
N LYS A 71 9.14 6.06 0.44
CA LYS A 71 9.80 6.49 1.67
C LYS A 71 8.97 7.54 2.36
N GLU A 72 8.66 7.33 3.64
CA GLU A 72 8.03 8.36 4.45
C GLU A 72 9.04 9.47 4.77
N VAL A 73 8.72 10.70 4.40
CA VAL A 73 9.58 11.89 4.60
C VAL A 73 9.06 12.80 5.71
N GLU A 74 7.76 12.78 6.00
CA GLU A 74 7.14 13.59 7.05
C GLU A 74 5.92 12.88 7.66
N ARG A 75 5.61 13.17 8.93
CA ARG A 75 4.40 12.68 9.60
C ARG A 75 3.76 13.77 10.46
N LEU A 76 2.47 14.01 10.20
CA LEU A 76 1.62 14.95 10.92
C LEU A 76 0.37 14.20 11.42
N GLY A 77 0.44 13.67 12.65
CA GLY A 77 -0.65 12.89 13.23
C GLY A 77 -0.96 11.61 12.44
N SER A 78 -2.17 11.50 11.90
CA SER A 78 -2.61 10.38 11.06
C SER A 78 -2.21 10.50 9.58
N GLN A 79 -1.68 11.66 9.18
CA GLN A 79 -1.17 11.93 7.85
C GLN A 79 0.33 11.68 7.78
N GLY A 80 0.78 10.97 6.76
CA GLY A 80 2.19 10.82 6.40
C GLY A 80 2.44 11.28 4.97
N ILE A 81 3.55 11.96 4.73
CA ILE A 81 4.02 12.30 3.38
C ILE A 81 5.02 11.25 2.93
N PHE A 82 4.77 10.67 1.77
CA PHE A 82 5.58 9.62 1.17
C PHE A 82 6.16 10.09 -0.16
N GLU A 83 7.43 9.81 -0.40
CA GLU A 83 8.16 10.19 -1.61
C GLU A 83 8.70 8.94 -2.33
N LYS A 84 8.58 8.94 -3.65
CA LYS A 84 9.23 7.98 -4.55
C LYS A 84 9.52 8.64 -5.89
N ASP A 85 10.78 8.59 -6.33
CA ASP A 85 11.23 9.13 -7.62
C ASP A 85 10.82 10.60 -7.84
N GLY A 86 10.92 11.42 -6.78
CA GLY A 86 10.54 12.84 -6.79
C GLY A 86 9.03 13.11 -6.71
N LYS A 87 8.18 12.07 -6.78
CA LYS A 87 6.74 12.19 -6.61
C LYS A 87 6.37 12.10 -5.13
N ARG A 88 5.53 13.02 -4.64
CA ARG A 88 5.09 13.06 -3.24
C ARG A 88 3.60 12.86 -3.10
N ILE A 89 3.21 12.06 -2.11
CA ILE A 89 1.82 11.81 -1.75
C ILE A 89 1.61 12.00 -0.26
N ALA A 90 0.56 12.73 0.10
CA ALA A 90 0.00 12.72 1.44
C ALA A 90 -0.96 11.53 1.57
N LEU A 91 -0.70 10.67 2.54
CA LEU A 91 -1.57 9.55 2.91
C LEU A 91 -2.14 9.81 4.31
N THR A 92 -3.45 9.99 4.39
CA THR A 92 -4.17 10.19 5.66
C THR A 92 -4.99 8.96 5.99
N THR A 93 -4.72 8.30 7.11
CA THR A 93 -5.43 7.05 7.48
C THR A 93 -6.44 7.28 8.59
N TYR A 94 -7.60 6.62 8.52
CA TYR A 94 -8.66 6.67 9.52
C TYR A 94 -9.37 5.32 9.64
N LYS A 95 -10.28 5.16 10.60
CA LYS A 95 -10.80 3.85 11.04
C LYS A 95 -11.28 2.95 9.89
N ASP A 96 -12.02 3.52 8.94
CA ASP A 96 -12.71 2.79 7.88
C ASP A 96 -12.21 3.15 6.47
N GLY A 97 -11.01 3.75 6.37
CA GLY A 97 -10.46 4.17 5.10
C GLY A 97 -9.16 4.95 5.17
N PHE A 98 -8.80 5.52 4.03
CA PHE A 98 -7.68 6.45 3.91
C PHE A 98 -7.87 7.35 2.70
N ASP A 99 -7.25 8.52 2.75
CA ASP A 99 -7.16 9.46 1.65
C ASP A 99 -5.75 9.49 1.10
N ILE A 100 -5.62 9.65 -0.21
CA ILE A 100 -4.37 10.00 -0.87
C ILE A 100 -4.52 11.30 -1.66
N SER A 101 -3.50 12.14 -1.63
CA SER A 101 -3.41 13.32 -2.48
C SER A 101 -1.99 13.57 -2.96
N ALA A 102 -1.86 14.01 -4.21
CA ALA A 102 -0.59 14.49 -4.73
C ALA A 102 -0.16 15.76 -3.97
N VAL A 103 1.11 15.81 -3.59
CA VAL A 103 1.71 17.02 -3.02
C VAL A 103 2.50 17.68 -4.15
N ASN A 104 1.90 18.69 -4.76
CA ASN A 104 2.55 19.52 -5.76
C ASN A 104 3.26 20.67 -5.02
N GLU A 105 4.59 20.76 -5.15
CA GLU A 105 5.38 21.92 -4.71
C GLU A 105 5.33 23.04 -5.74
#